data_AF-A0A1F4U7D3-F1
#
_entry.id   AF-A0A1F4U7D3-F1
#
_cell.length_a   1.000
_cell.length_b   1.000
_cell.length_c   1.000
_cell.angle_alpha   90.00
_cell.angle_beta   90.00
_cell.angle_gamma   90.00
#
_symmetry.space_group_name_H-M   'P 1'
#
loop_
_entity.id
_entity.type
_entity.pdbx_description
1 polymer ?
#
loop_
_entity_poly.entity_id
_entity_poly.type
_entity_poly.pdbx_seq_one_letter_code
_entity_poly.pdbx_strand_id
1 'polypeptide(L)'
;MIRSWGGKIDPSPSTITKYGRAVLEKDPKSTGSLGIAISEAIEDTVGREDTKYSLGSVLNHVMLHQTVIGLEAIEQLKSNRCCSGQLEDYEYPMEKIKEALKRVPKI
;
A
#
# COMPACT_ATOMS: atom_id res chain seq x y z
N MET A 1 2.61 -9.40 14.69
CA MET A 1 3.70 -9.12 13.72
C MET A 1 4.69 -8.11 14.25
N ILE A 2 4.44 -6.78 14.23
CA ILE A 2 5.47 -5.77 14.60
C ILE A 2 6.13 -6.04 15.98
N ARG A 3 5.32 -6.28 17.03
CA ARG A 3 5.83 -6.61 18.38
C ARG A 3 6.61 -7.93 18.43
N SER A 4 6.25 -8.92 17.62
CA SER A 4 6.91 -10.22 17.56
C SER A 4 8.35 -10.11 17.07
N TRP A 5 8.66 -9.07 16.27
CA TRP A 5 10.01 -8.74 15.79
C TRP A 5 10.71 -7.69 16.66
N GLY A 6 10.22 -7.42 17.88
CA GLY A 6 10.81 -6.46 18.81
C GLY A 6 10.41 -5.00 18.58
N GLY A 7 9.51 -4.72 17.63
CA GLY A 7 9.04 -3.36 17.37
C GLY A 7 8.09 -2.83 18.45
N LYS A 8 8.29 -1.57 18.87
CA LYS A 8 7.34 -0.83 19.72
C LYS A 8 6.23 -0.24 18.85
N ILE A 9 4.99 -0.25 19.34
CA ILE A 9 3.83 0.34 18.66
C ILE A 9 3.19 1.34 19.61
N ASP A 10 3.17 2.60 19.21
CA ASP A 10 2.47 3.68 19.89
C ASP A 10 1.26 4.10 19.02
N PRO A 11 0.03 4.14 19.56
CA PRO A 11 -1.14 4.56 18.80
C PRO A 11 -1.10 6.06 18.53
N SER A 12 -1.39 6.46 17.29
CA SER A 12 -1.51 7.86 16.87
C SER A 12 -2.99 8.22 16.66
N PRO A 13 -3.52 9.32 17.21
CA PRO A 13 -2.77 10.38 17.89
C PRO A 13 -2.32 9.95 19.30
N SER A 14 -1.06 10.23 19.67
CA SER A 14 -0.50 9.80 20.96
C SER A 14 -0.46 10.92 21.99
N THR A 15 -0.37 10.57 23.27
CA THR A 15 -0.06 11.52 24.35
C THR A 15 1.44 11.76 24.53
N ILE A 16 2.29 11.11 23.73
CA ILE A 16 3.75 11.11 23.86
C ILE A 16 4.34 12.36 23.22
N THR A 17 3.89 12.72 22.02
CA THR A 17 4.37 13.90 21.28
C THR A 17 3.52 15.15 21.57
N LYS A 18 4.07 16.34 21.31
CA LYS A 18 3.31 17.60 21.42
C LYS A 18 2.22 17.67 20.36
N TYR A 19 2.53 17.24 19.13
CA TYR A 19 1.55 17.25 18.05
C TYR A 19 0.36 16.32 18.34
N GLY A 20 0.61 15.10 18.82
CA GLY A 20 -0.43 14.16 19.21
C GLY A 20 -1.33 14.70 20.33
N ARG A 21 -0.74 15.29 21.38
CA ARG A 21 -1.51 15.95 22.45
C ARG A 21 -2.39 17.08 21.91
N ALA A 22 -1.87 17.93 21.03
CA ALA A 22 -2.63 19.01 20.43
C ALA A 22 -3.79 18.52 19.55
N VAL A 23 -3.65 17.36 18.90
CA VAL A 23 -4.75 16.72 18.16
C VAL A 23 -5.83 16.22 19.11
N LEU A 24 -5.45 15.53 20.20
CA LEU A 24 -6.40 14.99 21.18
C LEU A 24 -7.10 16.08 22.00
N GLU A 25 -6.44 17.23 22.24
CA GLU A 25 -7.08 18.39 22.87
C GLU A 25 -8.22 18.97 22.02
N LYS A 26 -8.05 18.95 20.69
CA LYS A 26 -9.06 19.43 19.74
C LYS A 26 -10.17 18.40 19.51
N ASP A 27 -9.80 17.14 19.36
CA ASP A 27 -10.72 16.02 19.20
C ASP A 27 -10.26 14.81 20.04
N PRO A 28 -10.78 14.65 21.26
CA PRO A 28 -10.44 13.53 22.13
C PRO A 28 -10.85 12.16 21.59
N LYS A 29 -11.73 12.12 20.57
CA LYS A 29 -12.20 10.88 19.92
C LYS A 29 -11.57 10.67 18.55
N SER A 30 -10.53 11.44 18.22
CA SER A 30 -9.84 11.31 16.95
C SER A 30 -9.34 9.89 16.74
N THR A 31 -9.72 9.31 15.61
CA THR A 31 -9.25 7.98 15.17
C THR A 31 -7.88 8.04 14.48
N GLY A 32 -7.32 9.24 14.33
CA GLY A 32 -6.03 9.48 13.70
C GLY A 32 -6.07 9.54 12.18
N SER A 33 -4.91 9.74 11.58
CA SER A 33 -4.69 9.68 10.14
C SER A 33 -3.21 9.38 9.87
N LEU A 34 -2.89 8.97 8.64
CA LEU A 34 -1.51 8.77 8.23
C LEU A 34 -0.66 10.05 8.42
N GLY A 35 -1.23 11.22 8.09
CA GLY A 35 -0.55 12.49 8.26
C GLY A 35 -0.23 12.80 9.72
N ILE A 36 -1.15 12.47 10.64
CA ILE A 36 -0.91 12.66 12.08
C ILE A 36 0.23 11.76 12.56
N ALA A 37 0.20 10.47 12.19
CA ALA A 37 1.25 9.52 12.57
C ALA A 37 2.63 9.92 12.02
N ILE A 38 2.70 10.42 10.78
CA ILE A 38 3.95 10.93 10.19
C ILE A 38 4.47 12.14 10.95
N SER A 39 3.60 13.10 11.28
CA SER A 39 3.99 14.29 12.04
C SER A 39 4.55 13.92 13.42
N GLU A 40 3.90 13.00 14.13
CA GLU A 40 4.37 12.51 15.43
C GLU A 40 5.71 11.77 15.31
N ALA A 41 5.86 10.90 14.32
CA ALA A 41 7.10 10.14 14.13
C ALA A 41 8.28 11.06 13.78
N ILE A 42 8.06 12.11 12.98
CA ILE A 42 9.07 13.12 12.68
C ILE A 42 9.42 13.92 13.95
N GLU A 43 8.43 14.34 14.74
CA GLU A 43 8.67 15.06 16.00
C GLU A 43 9.53 14.23 16.98
N ASP A 44 9.20 12.95 17.18
CA ASP A 44 9.97 12.05 18.05
C ASP A 44 11.40 11.83 17.52
N THR A 45 11.55 11.62 16.21
CA THR A 45 12.85 11.32 15.60
C THR A 45 13.78 12.53 15.60
N VAL A 46 13.30 13.70 15.17
CA VAL A 46 14.15 14.89 15.00
C VAL A 46 14.73 15.37 16.34
N GLY A 47 14.03 15.12 17.45
CA GLY A 47 14.50 15.47 18.79
C GLY A 47 15.61 14.57 19.34
N ARG A 48 16.02 13.53 18.60
CA ARG A 48 16.84 12.43 19.12
C ARG A 48 17.99 12.06 18.16
N GLU A 49 19.23 12.15 18.64
CA GLU A 49 20.40 11.81 17.83
C GLU A 49 20.51 10.31 17.51
N ASP A 50 19.93 9.46 18.38
CA ASP A 50 19.96 8.00 18.28
C ASP A 50 18.92 7.41 17.31
N THR A 51 18.21 8.27 16.56
CA THR A 51 17.11 7.84 15.70
C THR A 51 17.25 8.32 14.26
N LYS A 52 16.60 7.58 13.35
CA LYS A 52 16.43 7.95 11.94
C LYS A 52 15.00 7.63 11.52
N TYR A 53 14.40 8.50 10.72
CA TYR A 53 13.05 8.31 10.23
C TYR A 53 13.08 7.56 8.90
N SER A 54 12.45 6.39 8.85
CA SER A 54 12.38 5.56 7.65
C SER A 54 11.12 5.90 6.84
N LEU A 55 11.28 6.57 5.70
CA LEU A 55 10.17 6.89 4.81
C LEU A 55 9.79 5.71 3.92
N GLY A 56 8.50 5.32 3.97
CA GLY A 56 7.99 4.14 3.29
C GLY A 56 7.32 4.38 1.93
N SER A 57 7.18 5.63 1.46
CA SER A 57 6.49 5.94 0.20
C SER A 57 6.90 7.30 -0.38
N VAL A 58 6.36 7.66 -1.55
CA VAL A 58 6.45 8.94 -2.27
C VAL A 58 7.84 9.31 -2.80
N LEU A 59 8.93 8.94 -2.13
CA LEU A 59 10.28 9.31 -2.54
C LEU A 59 10.83 8.41 -3.63
N ASN A 60 11.64 8.99 -4.53
CA ASN A 60 12.24 8.29 -5.66
C ASN A 60 13.05 7.05 -5.25
N HIS A 61 13.79 7.11 -4.15
CA HIS A 61 14.56 5.95 -3.67
C HIS A 61 13.66 4.82 -3.18
N VAL A 62 12.47 5.12 -2.64
CA VAL A 62 11.48 4.10 -2.30
C VAL A 62 11.00 3.41 -3.57
N MET A 63 10.65 4.19 -4.60
CA MET A 63 10.26 3.64 -5.90
C MET A 63 11.37 2.79 -6.52
N LEU A 64 12.63 3.24 -6.43
CA LEU A 64 13.79 2.48 -6.89
C LEU A 64 13.89 1.12 -6.16
N HIS A 65 13.78 1.09 -4.83
CA HIS A 65 13.80 -0.17 -4.08
C HIS A 65 12.65 -1.11 -4.48
N GLN A 66 11.49 -0.57 -4.84
CA GLN A 66 10.32 -1.36 -5.26
C GLN A 66 10.41 -1.86 -6.72
N THR A 67 11.41 -1.42 -7.51
CA THR A 67 11.57 -1.90 -8.91
C THR A 67 11.79 -3.40 -9.02
N VAL A 68 12.31 -4.06 -7.97
CA VAL A 68 12.46 -5.52 -7.93
C VAL A 68 11.15 -6.24 -8.25
N ILE A 69 10.00 -5.73 -7.78
CA ILE A 69 8.68 -6.29 -8.08
C ILE A 69 8.41 -6.26 -9.58
N GLY A 70 8.67 -5.14 -10.23
CA GLY A 70 8.47 -4.98 -11.67
C GLY A 70 9.44 -5.82 -12.50
N LEU A 71 10.70 -5.90 -12.09
CA LEU A 71 11.73 -6.71 -12.75
C LEU A 71 11.40 -8.21 -12.69
N GLU A 72 10.99 -8.70 -11.52
CA GLU A 72 10.55 -10.08 -11.34
C GLU A 72 9.27 -10.37 -12.14
N ALA A 73 8.29 -9.45 -12.12
CA ALA A 73 7.06 -9.60 -12.87
C ALA A 73 7.31 -9.65 -14.39
N ILE A 74 8.23 -8.82 -14.92
CA ILE A 74 8.63 -8.87 -16.33
C ILE A 74 9.18 -10.25 -16.70
N GLU A 75 10.05 -10.81 -15.87
CA GLU A 75 10.66 -12.10 -16.15
C GLU A 75 9.66 -13.26 -16.03
N GLN A 76 8.84 -13.23 -14.98
CA GLN A 76 7.75 -14.20 -14.80
C GLN A 76 6.77 -14.16 -15.98
N LEU A 77 6.40 -12.98 -16.46
CA LEU A 77 5.48 -12.83 -17.59
C LEU A 77 6.10 -13.29 -18.91
N LYS A 78 7.39 -13.05 -19.18
CA LYS A 78 8.08 -13.64 -20.35
C LYS A 78 8.03 -15.17 -20.33
N SER A 79 8.20 -15.77 -19.16
CA SER A 79 8.17 -17.22 -18.99
C SER A 79 6.75 -17.82 -19.03
N ASN A 80 5.71 -16.98 -18.97
CA ASN A 80 4.33 -17.43 -19.02
C ASN A 80 3.88 -17.73 -20.45
N ARG A 81 3.17 -18.87 -20.60
CA ARG A 81 2.59 -19.35 -21.87
C ARG A 81 1.80 -18.28 -22.65
N CYS A 82 1.17 -17.36 -21.91
CA CYS A 82 0.42 -16.23 -22.46
C CYS A 82 1.28 -15.32 -23.33
N CYS A 83 2.42 -14.89 -22.82
CA CYS A 83 3.28 -13.94 -23.49
C CYS A 83 4.32 -14.62 -24.39
N SER A 84 4.51 -15.93 -24.27
CA SER A 84 5.38 -16.72 -25.14
C SER A 84 4.72 -17.16 -26.46
N GLY A 85 3.52 -16.65 -26.78
CA GLY A 85 2.76 -17.05 -27.98
C GLY A 85 2.30 -18.51 -27.98
N GLN A 86 2.26 -19.14 -26.80
CA GLN A 86 1.84 -20.54 -26.62
C GLN A 86 0.38 -20.67 -26.16
N LEU A 87 -0.34 -19.56 -26.03
CA LEU A 87 -1.79 -19.57 -25.85
C LEU A 87 -2.47 -19.56 -27.21
N GLU A 88 -3.39 -20.50 -27.41
CA GLU A 88 -4.38 -20.41 -28.47
C GLU A 88 -5.47 -19.44 -28.02
N ASP A 89 -5.84 -18.50 -28.90
CA ASP A 89 -7.00 -17.65 -28.66
C ASP A 89 -8.25 -18.53 -28.54
N TYR A 90 -8.84 -18.53 -27.35
CA TYR A 90 -10.09 -19.25 -27.13
C TYR A 90 -11.23 -18.46 -27.78
N GLU A 91 -11.68 -18.91 -28.95
CA GLU A 91 -12.91 -18.40 -29.54
C GLU A 91 -14.11 -18.85 -28.69
N TYR A 92 -14.77 -17.86 -28.08
CA TYR A 92 -15.92 -18.13 -27.23
C TYR A 92 -17.09 -18.64 -28.09
N PRO A 93 -17.74 -19.77 -27.77
CA PRO A 93 -18.82 -20.32 -28.57
C PRO A 93 -19.98 -19.32 -28.73
N MET A 94 -20.38 -19.07 -29.98
CA MET A 94 -21.43 -18.11 -30.32
C MET A 94 -22.75 -18.36 -29.57
N GLU A 95 -23.04 -19.60 -29.20
CA GLU A 95 -24.22 -19.97 -28.43
C GLU A 95 -24.18 -19.41 -27.01
N LYS A 96 -23.02 -19.51 -26.33
CA LYS A 96 -22.84 -18.96 -24.98
C LYS A 96 -22.84 -17.43 -25.00
N ILE A 97 -22.31 -16.81 -26.05
CA ILE A 97 -22.38 -15.35 -26.25
C ILE A 97 -23.85 -14.93 -26.38
N LYS A 98 -24.62 -15.59 -27.26
CA LYS A 98 -26.04 -15.31 -27.46
C LYS A 98 -26.86 -15.51 -26.18
N GLU A 99 -26.53 -16.53 -25.38
CA GLU A 99 -27.21 -16.77 -24.12
C GLU A 99 -26.89 -15.72 -23.05
N ALA A 100 -25.62 -15.30 -22.92
CA ALA A 100 -25.23 -14.23 -22.01
C ALA A 100 -25.90 -12.89 -22.40
N LEU A 101 -25.98 -12.60 -23.69
CA LEU A 101 -26.62 -11.38 -24.22
C LEU A 101 -28.13 -11.30 -23.94
N LYS A 102 -28.82 -12.41 -23.66
CA LYS A 102 -30.25 -12.39 -23.27
C LYS A 102 -30.48 -11.71 -21.92
N ARG A 103 -29.48 -11.69 -21.04
CA ARG A 103 -29.57 -11.12 -19.69
C ARG A 103 -29.14 -9.65 -19.63
N VAL A 104 -28.62 -9.11 -20.73
CA VAL A 104 -28.17 -7.73 -20.79
C VAL A 104 -29.39 -6.82 -21.00
N PRO A 105 -29.67 -5.86 -20.10
CA PRO A 105 -30.76 -4.92 -20.29
C PRO A 105 -30.50 -4.09 -21.54
N LYS A 106 -31.49 -4.02 -22.43
CA LYS A 106 -31.43 -3.16 -23.61
C LYS A 106 -31.75 -1.73 -23.19
N ILE A 107 -30.86 -0.81 -23.53
CA ILE A 107 -31.10 0.64 -23.45
C ILE A 107 -32.02 1.04 -24.60
#